data_AF-A0A7W9QGF2-F1
#
_entry.id   AF-A0A7W9QGF2-F1
#
_cell.length_a   1.000
_cell.length_b   1.000
_cell.length_c   1.000
_cell.angle_alpha   90.00
_cell.angle_beta   90.00
_cell.angle_gamma   90.00
#
_symmetry.space_group_name_H-M   'P 1'
#
loop_
_entity.id
_entity.type
_entity.pdbx_description
1 polymer ?
#
loop_
_entity_poly.entity_id
_entity_poly.type
_entity_poly.pdbx_seq_one_letter_code
_entity_poly.pdbx_strand_id
1 'polypeptide(L)' 'MGAINNFLEILSGAQLTWFKKQSMARQAAIAAQWQGSGKTPEDVIEDNGGPSPEGGREGIPEV' A
#
# COMPACT_ATOMS: atom_id res chain seq x y z
N MET A 1 17.33 -4.95 -0.72
CA MET A 1 16.24 -5.09 -1.72
C MET A 1 15.00 -5.57 -0.97
N GLY A 2 14.05 -4.77 -0.49
CA GLY A 2 13.82 -3.33 -0.45
C GLY A 2 12.31 -3.22 -0.25
N ALA A 3 11.82 -2.85 0.94
CA ALA A 3 10.41 -2.94 1.32
C ALA A 3 9.44 -2.38 0.26
N ILE A 4 9.88 -1.36 -0.47
CA ILE A 4 9.19 -0.73 -1.59
C ILE A 4 8.92 -1.70 -2.75
N ASN A 5 9.83 -2.61 -3.11
CA ASN A 5 9.61 -3.55 -4.21
C ASN A 5 8.50 -4.56 -3.86
N ASN A 6 8.53 -5.14 -2.66
CA ASN A 6 7.45 -6.01 -2.18
C ASN A 6 6.12 -5.24 -2.09
N PHE A 7 6.17 -3.97 -1.68
CA PHE A 7 5.01 -3.09 -1.64
C PHE A 7 4.41 -2.86 -3.04
N LEU A 8 5.26 -2.62 -4.03
CA LEU A 8 4.85 -2.42 -5.43
C LEU A 8 4.34 -3.69 -6.10
N GLU A 9 4.80 -4.88 -5.69
CA GLU A 9 4.30 -6.16 -6.19
C GLU A 9 2.90 -6.49 -5.68
N ILE A 10 2.53 -5.98 -4.49
CA ILE A 10 1.21 -6.17 -3.90
C ILE A 10 0.21 -5.13 -4.46
N LEU A 11 0.65 -3.90 -4.66
CA LEU A 11 -0.22 -2.84 -5.18
C LEU A 11 -0.49 -3.04 -6.68
N SER A 12 -1.76 -2.92 -7.06
CA SER A 12 -2.19 -2.92 -8.47
C SER A 12 -3.07 -1.71 -8.79
N GLY A 13 -3.35 -1.51 -10.08
CA GLY A 13 -4.34 -0.54 -10.56
C GLY A 13 -4.13 0.92 -10.09
N ALA A 14 -5.22 1.51 -9.60
CA ALA A 14 -5.25 2.90 -9.14
C ALA A 14 -4.29 3.18 -7.97
N GLN A 15 -4.11 2.22 -7.05
CA GLN A 15 -3.23 2.37 -5.88
C GLN A 15 -1.75 2.39 -6.25
N LEU A 16 -1.33 1.48 -7.14
CA LEU A 16 0.03 1.47 -7.68
C LEU A 16 0.35 2.79 -8.40
N THR A 17 -0.57 3.27 -9.22
CA THR A 17 -0.43 4.52 -9.97
C THR A 17 -0.34 5.73 -9.03
N TRP A 18 -1.19 5.77 -8.00
CA TRP A 18 -1.15 6.82 -6.99
C TRP A 18 0.15 6.82 -6.19
N PHE A 19 0.63 5.64 -5.79
CA PHE A 19 1.86 5.50 -5.00
C PHE A 19 3.09 5.96 -5.81
N LYS A 20 3.18 5.56 -7.08
CA LYS A 20 4.28 5.98 -7.99
C LYS A 20 4.30 7.49 -8.26
N LYS A 21 3.17 8.19 -8.14
CA LYS A 21 3.09 9.66 -8.28
C LYS A 21 3.61 10.41 -7.05
N GLN A 22 3.81 9.74 -5.92
CA GLN A 22 4.34 10.36 -4.72
C GLN A 22 5.85 10.63 -4.85
N SER A 23 6.35 11.60 -4.08
CA SER A 23 7.80 11.85 -3.97
C SER A 23 8.51 10.67 -3.32
N MET A 24 9.80 10.48 -3.64
CA MET A 24 10.62 9.38 -3.09
C MET A 24 10.60 9.33 -1.55
N ALA A 25 10.64 10.48 -0.88
CA ALA A 25 10.54 10.58 0.57
C ALA A 25 9.20 10.06 1.10
N ARG A 26 8.10 10.36 0.41
CA ARG A 26 6.76 9.91 0.80
C ARG A 26 6.55 8.42 0.49
N GLN A 27 7.06 7.93 -0.63
CA GLN A 27 7.07 6.49 -0.93
C GLN A 27 7.81 5.69 0.16
N ALA A 28 8.98 6.18 0.60
CA ALA A 28 9.74 5.56 1.68
C ALA A 28 9.00 5.58 3.02
N ALA A 29 8.35 6.70 3.38
CA ALA A 29 7.57 6.81 4.61
C ALA A 29 6.38 5.85 4.65
N ILE A 30 5.63 5.76 3.54
CA ILE A 30 4.48 4.85 3.39
C ILE A 30 4.94 3.38 3.45
N ALA A 31 6.02 3.03 2.73
CA ALA A 31 6.56 1.67 2.78
C ALA A 31 7.11 1.30 4.17
N ALA A 32 7.69 2.25 4.91
CA ALA A 32 8.14 2.03 6.29
C ALA A 32 6.95 1.87 7.26
N GLN A 33 5.86 2.62 7.07
CA GLN A 33 4.63 2.47 7.85
C GLN A 33 4.04 1.07 7.71
N TRP A 34 4.08 0.50 6.51
CA TRP A 34 3.65 -0.89 6.29
C TRP A 34 4.45 -1.89 7.12
N GLN A 35 5.78 -1.75 7.20
CA GLN A 35 6.63 -2.67 7.96
C GLN A 35 6.35 -2.66 9.48
N GLY A 36 5.79 -1.57 10.02
CA GLY A 36 5.53 -1.43 11.45
C GLY A 36 4.06 -1.53 11.88
N SER A 37 3.12 -1.57 10.93
CA SER A 37 1.69 -1.43 11.24
C SER A 37 0.90 -2.74 11.28
N GLY A 38 1.44 -3.84 10.73
CA GLY A 38 0.70 -5.11 10.60
C GLY A 38 -0.51 -5.04 9.66
N LYS A 39 -0.64 -3.94 8.91
CA LYS A 39 -1.71 -3.70 7.94
C LYS A 39 -1.33 -4.22 6.55
N THR A 40 -2.32 -4.40 5.69
CA THR A 40 -2.05 -4.67 4.27
C THR A 40 -1.51 -3.40 3.58
N PRO A 41 -0.73 -3.53 2.50
CA PRO A 41 -0.31 -2.39 1.70
C PRO A 41 -1.47 -1.51 1.23
N GLU A 42 -2.59 -2.12 0.89
CA GLU A 42 -3.80 -1.45 0.40
C GLU A 42 -4.41 -0.56 1.49
N ASP A 43 -4.48 -1.05 2.73
CA ASP A 43 -4.94 -0.27 3.89
C ASP A 43 -3.99 0.89 4.20
N VAL A 44 -2.69 0.66 4.08
CA VAL A 44 -1.68 1.71 4.29
C VAL A 44 -1.79 2.80 3.23
N ILE A 45 -2.11 2.45 1.98
CA ILE A 45 -2.37 3.42 0.90
C ILE A 45 -3.62 4.24 1.21
N GLU A 46 -4.73 3.60 1.61
CA GLU A 46 -5.98 4.26 1.97
C GLU A 46 -5.78 5.23 3.16
N ASP A 47 -5.12 4.79 4.23
CA ASP A 47 -4.77 5.61 5.40
C ASP A 47 -3.94 6.86 5.05
N ASN A 48 -3.16 6.79 3.96
CA ASN A 48 -2.32 7.88 3.48
C ASN A 48 -3.01 8.80 2.46
N GLY A 49 -4.33 8.64 2.27
CA GLY A 49 -5.16 9.42 1.34
C GLY A 49 -5.11 8.91 -0.11
N GLY A 50 -4.68 7.66 -0.31
CA GLY A 50 -4.73 6.99 -1.59
C GLY A 50 -6.12 6.43 -1.92
N PRO A 51 -6.33 5.97 -3.16
CA PRO A 51 -7.58 5.36 -3.58
C PRO A 51 -7.80 4.02 -2.87
N SER A 52 -9.07 3.62 -2.71
CA SER A 52 -9.43 2.29 -2.20
C SER A 52 -9.02 1.18 -3.20
N PRO A 53 -8.80 -0.05 -2.73
CA PRO A 53 -8.41 -1.16 -3.60
C PRO A 53 -9.51 -1.51 -4.59
N GLU A 54 -9.13 -1.76 -5.85
CA GLU A 54 -10.05 -2.18 -6.90
C GLU A 54 -10.42 -3.66 -6.68
N GLY A 55 -11.61 -3.90 -6.13
CA GLY A 55 -12.10 -5.27 -5.86
C GLY A 55 -12.92 -5.41 -4.58
N GLY A 56 -12.85 -4.43 -3.67
CA GLY A 56 -13.50 -4.52 -2.36
C GLY A 56 -12.79 -5.53 -1.45
N ARG A 57 -12.82 -5.29 -0.14
CA ARG A 57 -12.36 -6.27 0.86
C ARG A 57 -13.35 -7.45 0.86
N GLU A 58 -13.29 -8.36 -0.11
CA GLU A 58 -13.84 -9.70 0.09
C GLU A 58 -13.06 -10.31 1.26
N GLY A 59 -13.78 -10.53 2.36
CA GLY A 59 -13.24 -10.67 3.71
C GLY A 59 -12.03 -11.59 3.78
N ILE A 60 -10.95 -11.09 4.35
CA ILE A 60 -9.92 -11.93 4.94
C ILE A 60 -10.65 -12.79 5.98
N PRO A 61 -10.71 -14.14 5.85
CA PRO A 61 -11.33 -14.95 6.88
C PRO A 61 -10.58 -14.70 8.20
N GLU A 62 -11.32 -14.31 9.25
CA GLU A 62 -10.83 -14.39 10.63
C GLU A 62 -10.38 -15.84 10.86
N VAL A 63 -9.10 -16.00 11.22
CA VAL A 63 -8.55 -17.28 11.70
C VAL A 63 -9.02 -17.54 13.12
#